data_AF-A0A7W8MGA7-F1
#
_entry.id   AF-A0A7W8MGA7-F1
#
_cell.length_a   1.000
_cell.length_b   1.000
_cell.length_c   1.000
_cell.angle_alpha   90.00
_cell.angle_beta   90.00
_cell.angle_gamma   90.00
#
_symmetry.space_group_name_H-M   'P 1'
#
loop_
_entity.id
_entity.type
_entity.pdbx_description
1 polymer ?
#
loop_
_entity_poly.entity_id
_entity_poly.type
_entity_poly.pdbx_seq_one_letter_code
_entity_poly.pdbx_strand_id
1 'polypeptide(L)'
;MTGPDMNAPIRKIAAVLTAVAAGAGLTACAGAFEPRTDPTSPVAPRVDALVAANREYPRWADFPKTLEPVPEPAAISARVATLGTAGGELAAAAARIEWQSNEDPAAFAADVQARVAAVEVTPVTAETAAAIEEFARRTRERGRAPPPVDRR
;
A
#
# COMPACT_ATOMS: atom_id res chain seq x y z
N MET A 1 41.18 -45.51 37.65
CA MET A 1 40.49 -45.04 36.43
C MET A 1 39.35 -44.13 36.88
N THR A 2 39.58 -42.82 36.90
CA THR A 2 38.64 -41.85 37.46
C THR A 2 37.54 -41.54 36.44
N GLY A 3 36.30 -41.35 36.92
CA GLY A 3 35.10 -41.08 36.11
C GLY A 3 35.12 -39.92 35.09
N PRO A 4 36.07 -38.96 35.08
CA PRO A 4 36.13 -37.94 34.01
C PRO A 4 36.39 -38.50 32.61
N ASP A 5 37.16 -39.59 32.48
CA ASP A 5 37.61 -40.10 31.17
C ASP A 5 36.48 -40.80 30.39
N MET A 6 35.48 -41.34 31.08
CA MET A 6 34.37 -42.07 30.46
C MET A 6 33.32 -41.14 29.82
N ASN A 7 33.31 -39.85 30.18
CA ASN A 7 32.37 -38.85 29.69
C ASN A 7 32.91 -38.01 28.52
N ALA A 8 34.22 -38.04 28.28
CA ALA A 8 34.86 -37.33 27.17
C ALA A 8 34.39 -37.80 25.77
N PRO A 9 34.25 -39.11 25.47
CA PRO A 9 33.77 -39.53 24.14
C PRO A 9 32.27 -39.22 23.94
N ILE A 10 31.45 -39.34 25.00
CA ILE A 10 30.01 -39.04 24.95
C ILE A 10 29.78 -37.55 24.64
N ARG A 11 30.57 -36.66 25.24
CA ARG A 11 30.48 -35.21 25.00
C ARG A 11 30.90 -34.82 23.58
N LYS A 12 31.89 -35.50 22.99
CA LYS A 12 32.31 -35.27 21.59
C LYS A 12 31.25 -35.73 20.59
N ILE A 13 30.65 -36.90 20.81
CA ILE A 13 29.58 -37.42 19.94
C ILE A 13 28.33 -36.53 20.03
N ALA A 14 27.96 -36.10 21.24
CA ALA A 14 26.86 -35.17 21.45
C ALA A 14 27.09 -33.82 20.75
N ALA A 15 28.31 -33.26 20.82
CA ALA A 15 28.66 -32.01 20.14
C ALA A 15 28.54 -32.13 18.61
N VAL A 16 29.01 -33.23 18.02
CA VAL A 16 28.91 -33.46 16.57
C VAL A 16 27.45 -33.62 16.13
N LEU A 17 26.64 -34.39 16.87
CA LEU A 17 25.22 -34.55 16.58
C LEU A 17 24.44 -33.24 16.68
N THR A 18 24.78 -32.39 17.66
CA THR A 18 24.14 -31.08 17.83
C THR A 18 24.52 -30.13 16.69
N ALA A 19 25.77 -30.16 16.24
CA ALA A 19 26.24 -29.35 15.10
C ALA A 19 25.58 -29.78 13.78
N VAL A 20 25.42 -31.09 13.54
CA VAL A 20 24.75 -31.62 12.34
C VAL A 20 23.25 -31.30 12.36
N ALA A 21 22.58 -31.46 13.51
CA ALA A 21 21.17 -31.13 13.66
C ALA A 21 20.90 -29.61 13.49
N ALA A 22 21.78 -28.76 14.01
CA ALA A 22 21.69 -27.31 13.82
C ALA A 22 21.97 -26.90 12.37
N GLY A 23 22.90 -27.56 11.68
CA GLY A 23 23.20 -27.31 10.27
C GLY A 23 22.06 -27.70 9.32
N ALA A 24 21.36 -28.82 9.61
CA ALA A 24 20.24 -29.29 8.79
C ALA A 24 19.00 -28.37 8.87
N GLY A 25 18.79 -27.67 9.99
CA GLY A 25 17.69 -26.72 10.13
C GLY A 25 17.84 -25.47 9.25
N LEU A 26 19.06 -25.08 8.91
CA LEU A 26 19.36 -23.88 8.12
C LEU A 26 19.16 -24.09 6.61
N THR A 27 19.20 -25.34 6.12
CA THR A 27 18.96 -25.66 4.70
C THR A 27 17.50 -26.02 4.42
N ALA A 28 16.69 -26.30 5.45
CA ALA A 28 15.28 -26.66 5.31
C ALA A 28 14.43 -25.55 4.66
N CYS A 29 14.81 -24.28 4.81
CA CYS A 29 14.13 -23.16 4.16
C CYS A 29 14.57 -22.94 2.70
N ALA A 30 15.66 -23.56 2.23
CA ALA A 30 16.15 -23.35 0.87
C ALA A 30 15.22 -23.94 -0.20
N GLY A 31 14.48 -25.01 0.12
CA GLY A 31 13.53 -25.65 -0.80
C GLY A 31 12.08 -25.18 -0.69
N ALA A 32 11.73 -24.45 0.37
CA ALA A 32 10.34 -24.00 0.61
C ALA A 32 9.87 -22.92 -0.38
N PHE A 33 10.82 -22.28 -1.09
CA PHE A 33 10.57 -21.21 -2.05
C PHE A 33 10.86 -21.62 -3.49
N GLU A 34 11.09 -22.91 -3.77
CA GLU A 34 11.29 -23.37 -5.15
C GLU A 34 9.94 -23.31 -5.90
N PRO A 35 9.81 -22.47 -6.95
CA PRO A 35 8.56 -22.36 -7.70
C PRO A 35 8.28 -23.70 -8.39
N ARG A 36 7.13 -24.32 -8.10
CA ARG A 36 6.71 -25.55 -8.76
C ARG A 36 5.78 -25.22 -9.92
N THR A 37 6.29 -25.31 -11.13
CA THR A 37 5.48 -25.26 -12.35
C THR A 37 4.84 -26.63 -12.59
N ASP A 38 3.55 -26.68 -12.95
CA ASP A 38 2.86 -27.93 -13.31
C ASP A 38 3.46 -28.50 -14.61
N PRO A 39 4.06 -29.70 -14.61
CA PRO A 39 4.72 -30.27 -15.78
C PRO A 39 3.75 -30.63 -16.92
N THR A 40 2.44 -30.68 -16.66
CA THR A 40 1.41 -30.95 -17.69
C THR A 40 0.92 -29.67 -18.38
N SER A 41 1.30 -28.49 -17.89
CA SER A 41 0.87 -27.22 -18.45
C SER A 41 1.62 -26.88 -19.74
N PRO A 42 0.92 -26.52 -20.83
CA PRO A 42 1.55 -26.08 -22.07
C PRO A 42 2.32 -24.76 -21.93
N VAL A 43 2.11 -24.01 -20.83
CA VAL A 43 2.80 -22.74 -20.55
C VAL A 43 4.03 -22.94 -19.66
N ALA A 44 4.27 -24.16 -19.15
CA ALA A 44 5.36 -24.43 -18.21
C ALA A 44 6.75 -23.98 -18.71
N PRO A 45 7.16 -24.26 -19.97
CA PRO A 45 8.47 -23.82 -20.47
C PRO A 45 8.63 -22.29 -20.49
N ARG A 46 7.53 -21.57 -20.73
CA ARG A 46 7.52 -20.10 -20.74
C ARG A 46 7.64 -19.53 -19.33
N VAL A 47 6.96 -20.13 -18.36
CA VAL A 47 7.07 -19.74 -16.95
C VAL A 47 8.47 -20.01 -16.44
N ASP A 48 9.04 -21.18 -16.73
CA ASP A 48 10.39 -21.56 -16.30
C ASP A 48 11.45 -20.61 -16.89
N ALA A 49 11.32 -20.23 -18.16
CA ALA A 49 12.20 -19.23 -18.78
C ALA A 49 12.09 -17.85 -18.12
N LEU A 50 10.88 -17.41 -17.76
CA LEU A 50 10.66 -16.13 -17.06
C LEU A 50 11.23 -16.15 -15.64
N VAL A 51 11.02 -17.24 -14.91
CA VAL A 51 11.56 -17.42 -13.56
C VAL A 51 13.09 -17.45 -13.62
N ALA A 52 13.67 -18.23 -14.53
CA ALA A 52 15.13 -18.30 -14.69
C ALA A 52 15.75 -16.94 -15.04
N ALA A 53 15.10 -16.15 -15.90
CA ALA A 53 15.58 -14.84 -16.30
C ALA A 53 15.49 -13.77 -15.19
N ASN A 54 14.60 -13.93 -14.20
CA ASN A 54 14.32 -12.92 -13.17
C ASN A 54 14.58 -13.45 -11.73
N ARG A 55 15.31 -14.57 -11.62
CA ARG A 55 15.56 -15.23 -10.32
C ARG A 55 16.48 -14.42 -9.40
N GLU A 56 17.29 -13.55 -9.99
CA GLU A 56 18.18 -12.66 -9.26
C GLU A 56 17.40 -11.54 -8.60
N TYR A 57 17.00 -11.75 -7.35
CA TYR A 57 16.54 -10.66 -6.51
C TYR A 57 17.69 -9.69 -6.22
N PRO A 58 17.43 -8.37 -6.20
CA PRO A 58 18.42 -7.39 -5.77
C PRO A 58 18.96 -7.76 -4.40
N ARG A 59 20.29 -7.77 -4.23
CA ARG A 59 20.86 -8.04 -2.90
C ARG A 59 20.64 -6.80 -2.04
N TRP A 60 20.49 -7.01 -0.73
CA TRP A 60 20.44 -5.89 0.21
C TRP A 60 21.62 -4.92 0.08
N ALA A 61 22.78 -5.43 -0.35
CA ALA A 61 23.98 -4.63 -0.61
C ALA A 61 23.89 -3.74 -1.86
N ASP A 62 23.00 -4.07 -2.80
CA ASP A 62 22.85 -3.36 -4.08
C ASP A 62 21.87 -2.17 -3.96
N PHE A 63 21.10 -2.10 -2.87
CA PHE A 63 20.26 -0.93 -2.60
C PHE A 63 21.14 0.27 -2.24
N PRO A 64 20.84 1.46 -2.79
CA PRO A 64 21.59 2.67 -2.46
C PRO A 64 21.53 2.88 -0.95
N LYS A 65 22.73 2.94 -0.33
CA LYS A 65 22.83 3.30 1.07
C LYS A 65 22.42 4.75 1.20
N THR A 66 21.37 5.01 1.95
CA THR A 66 21.03 6.35 2.38
C THR A 66 22.20 6.91 3.21
N LEU A 67 22.72 8.07 2.80
CA LEU A 67 23.70 8.85 3.57
C LEU A 67 23.03 9.73 4.62
N GLU A 68 21.71 9.86 4.57
CA GLU A 68 20.91 10.58 5.56
C GLU A 68 21.04 9.88 6.92
N PRO A 69 21.41 10.60 7.99
CA PRO A 69 21.38 10.02 9.31
C PRO A 69 19.95 9.60 9.68
N VAL A 70 19.83 8.43 10.31
CA VAL A 70 18.55 7.99 10.87
C VAL A 70 18.11 9.01 11.93
N PRO A 71 16.83 9.41 11.98
CA PRO A 71 16.36 10.33 13.01
C PRO A 71 16.62 9.77 14.41
N GLU A 72 17.13 10.62 15.29
CA GLU A 72 17.30 10.27 16.70
C GLU A 72 15.95 9.86 17.32
N PRO A 73 15.93 8.90 18.27
CA PRO A 73 14.70 8.48 18.93
C PRO A 73 13.90 9.63 19.55
N ALA A 74 14.59 10.66 20.06
CA ALA A 74 13.96 11.87 20.59
C ALA A 74 13.24 12.71 19.51
N ALA A 75 13.77 12.73 18.29
CA ALA A 75 13.11 13.41 17.17
C ALA A 75 11.85 12.65 16.73
N ILE A 76 11.88 11.32 16.78
CA ILE A 76 10.71 10.47 16.49
C ILE A 76 9.64 10.68 17.57
N SER A 77 10.01 10.64 18.85
CA SER A 77 9.05 10.83 19.95
C SER A 77 8.40 12.21 19.92
N ALA A 78 9.17 13.26 19.61
CA ALA A 78 8.64 14.60 19.43
C ALA A 78 7.61 14.66 18.28
N ARG A 79 7.90 14.04 17.13
CA ARG A 79 6.95 13.96 16.00
C ARG A 79 5.67 13.22 16.37
N VAL A 80 5.78 12.12 17.10
CA VAL A 80 4.61 11.35 17.57
C VAL A 80 3.78 12.17 18.56
N ALA A 81 4.40 12.88 19.49
CA ALA A 81 3.71 13.76 20.42
C ALA A 81 2.95 14.88 19.68
N THR A 82 3.60 15.55 18.72
CA THR A 82 2.95 16.57 17.88
C THR A 82 1.76 15.99 17.11
N LEU A 83 1.89 14.80 16.53
CA LEU A 83 0.79 14.13 15.84
C LEU A 83 -0.38 13.84 16.78
N GLY A 84 -0.10 13.40 18.01
CA GLY A 84 -1.11 13.19 19.04
C GLY A 84 -1.88 14.47 19.38
N THR A 85 -1.17 15.59 19.57
CA THR A 85 -1.79 16.90 19.82
C THR A 85 -2.66 17.35 18.64
N ALA A 86 -2.13 17.31 17.42
CA ALA A 86 -2.87 17.70 16.22
C ALA A 86 -4.11 16.81 16.00
N GLY A 87 -4.02 15.52 16.29
CA GLY A 87 -5.17 14.60 16.26
C GLY A 87 -6.25 14.98 17.27
N GLY A 88 -5.86 15.37 18.49
CA GLY A 88 -6.78 15.86 19.51
C GLY A 88 -7.47 17.17 19.12
N GLU A 89 -6.72 18.12 18.55
CA GLU A 89 -7.26 19.37 18.03
C GLU A 89 -8.26 19.13 16.89
N LEU A 90 -7.92 18.25 15.95
CA LEU A 90 -8.80 17.86 14.85
C LEU A 90 -10.08 17.20 15.37
N ALA A 91 -9.98 16.28 16.32
CA ALA A 91 -11.14 15.62 16.91
C ALA A 91 -12.05 16.64 17.63
N ALA A 92 -11.47 17.56 18.39
CA ALA A 92 -12.22 18.63 19.04
C ALA A 92 -12.89 19.58 18.03
N ALA A 93 -12.21 19.88 16.91
CA ALA A 93 -12.78 20.66 15.82
C ALA A 93 -13.95 19.93 15.16
N ALA A 94 -13.79 18.64 14.84
CA ALA A 94 -14.82 17.81 14.24
C ALA A 94 -16.05 17.64 15.15
N ALA A 95 -15.85 17.51 16.46
CA ALA A 95 -16.93 17.41 17.44
C ALA A 95 -17.78 18.69 17.55
N ARG A 96 -17.23 19.86 17.17
CA ARG A 96 -17.96 21.13 17.11
C ARG A 96 -18.70 21.36 15.79
N ILE A 97 -18.49 20.50 14.79
CA ILE A 97 -19.24 20.57 13.54
C ILE A 97 -20.65 20.09 13.84
N GLU A 98 -21.60 21.03 13.81
CA GLU A 98 -23.02 20.71 13.79
C GLU A 98 -23.34 20.08 12.42
N TRP A 99 -23.42 18.75 12.38
CA TRP A 99 -23.76 18.03 11.17
C TRP A 99 -25.25 18.21 10.88
N GLN A 100 -25.58 19.03 9.89
CA GLN A 100 -26.97 19.32 9.48
C GLN A 100 -27.70 18.09 8.88
N SER A 101 -26.98 16.99 8.66
CA SER A 101 -27.48 15.73 8.14
C SER A 101 -27.95 14.75 9.24
N ASN A 102 -28.17 15.24 10.47
CA ASN A 102 -28.77 14.45 11.55
C ASN A 102 -30.29 14.24 11.37
N GLU A 103 -30.90 14.89 10.37
CA GLU A 103 -32.30 14.78 9.98
C GLU A 103 -32.45 14.10 8.61
N ASP A 104 -33.71 13.89 8.17
CA ASP A 104 -34.05 13.27 6.90
C ASP A 104 -33.32 13.93 5.71
N PRO A 105 -32.37 13.22 5.05
CA PRO A 105 -31.62 13.74 3.92
C PRO A 105 -32.52 14.17 2.75
N ALA A 106 -33.68 13.53 2.59
CA ALA A 106 -34.64 13.87 1.56
C ALA A 106 -35.33 15.21 1.86
N ALA A 107 -35.68 15.46 3.12
CA ALA A 107 -36.24 16.74 3.57
C ALA A 107 -35.23 17.89 3.39
N PHE A 108 -33.97 17.67 3.75
CA PHE A 108 -32.89 18.65 3.53
C PHE A 108 -32.70 18.95 2.04
N ALA A 109 -32.64 17.91 1.19
CA ALA A 109 -32.52 18.09 -0.25
C ALA A 109 -33.72 18.86 -0.85
N ALA A 110 -34.93 18.58 -0.36
CA ALA A 110 -36.14 19.29 -0.77
C ALA A 110 -36.12 20.77 -0.36
N ASP A 111 -35.69 21.10 0.87
CA ASP A 111 -35.55 22.49 1.34
C ASP A 111 -34.52 23.26 0.50
N VAL A 112 -33.35 22.66 0.23
CA VAL A 112 -32.32 23.26 -0.61
C VAL A 112 -32.85 23.51 -2.03
N GLN A 113 -33.54 22.53 -2.63
CA GLN A 113 -34.15 22.69 -3.95
C GLN A 113 -35.20 23.81 -3.96
N ALA A 114 -36.06 23.88 -2.93
CA ALA A 114 -37.06 24.94 -2.81
C ALA A 114 -36.41 26.33 -2.73
N ARG A 115 -35.32 26.47 -1.96
CA ARG A 115 -34.58 27.73 -1.85
C ARG A 115 -33.88 28.13 -3.14
N VAL A 116 -33.29 27.17 -3.86
CA VAL A 116 -32.68 27.42 -5.18
C VAL A 116 -33.74 27.81 -6.21
N ALA A 117 -34.88 27.13 -6.23
CA ALA A 117 -35.99 27.42 -7.14
C ALA A 117 -36.66 28.78 -6.86
N ALA A 118 -36.62 29.26 -5.62
CA ALA A 118 -37.14 30.56 -5.21
C ALA A 118 -36.23 31.75 -5.60
N VAL A 119 -34.98 31.50 -6.00
CA VAL A 119 -34.10 32.55 -6.53
C VAL A 119 -34.55 32.87 -7.95
N GLU A 120 -35.12 34.06 -8.15
CA GLU A 120 -35.42 34.57 -9.49
C GLU A 120 -34.11 34.74 -10.26
N VAL A 121 -33.84 33.79 -11.14
CA VAL A 121 -32.72 33.88 -12.07
C VAL A 121 -33.09 34.95 -13.10
N THR A 122 -32.41 36.10 -13.06
CA THR A 122 -32.51 37.13 -14.09
C THR A 122 -32.34 36.50 -15.48
N PRO A 123 -33.08 36.93 -16.51
CA PRO A 123 -33.04 36.29 -17.83
C PRO A 123 -31.66 36.32 -18.51
N VAL A 124 -30.74 37.17 -18.03
CA VAL A 124 -29.33 37.21 -18.47
C VAL A 124 -28.50 36.03 -17.91
N THR A 125 -28.91 35.46 -16.77
CA THR A 125 -28.28 34.30 -16.12
C THR A 125 -29.08 33.01 -16.29
N ALA A 126 -30.27 33.07 -16.89
CA ALA A 126 -31.01 31.90 -17.31
C ALA A 126 -30.37 31.35 -18.60
N GLU A 127 -29.20 30.74 -18.47
CA GLU A 127 -28.69 29.87 -19.53
C GLU A 127 -29.81 28.88 -19.85
N THR A 128 -30.27 28.89 -21.10
CA THR A 128 -31.28 27.93 -21.55
C THR A 128 -30.76 26.52 -21.32
N ALA A 129 -31.64 25.55 -21.10
CA ALA A 129 -31.22 24.14 -20.95
C ALA A 129 -30.28 23.69 -22.08
N ALA A 130 -30.49 24.21 -23.30
CA ALA A 130 -29.62 24.01 -24.45
C ALA A 130 -28.20 24.60 -24.26
N ALA A 131 -28.05 25.78 -23.65
CA ALA A 131 -26.74 26.36 -23.35
C ALA A 131 -25.98 25.56 -22.28
N ILE A 132 -26.68 25.05 -21.27
CA ILE A 132 -26.11 24.19 -20.23
C ILE A 132 -25.65 22.85 -20.83
N GLU A 133 -26.48 22.23 -21.69
CA GLU A 133 -26.11 21.00 -22.40
C GLU A 133 -24.93 21.20 -23.34
N GLU A 134 -24.88 22.34 -24.04
CA GLU A 134 -23.77 22.73 -24.91
C GLU A 134 -22.47 22.92 -24.11
N PHE A 135 -22.53 23.60 -22.96
CA PHE A 135 -21.38 23.74 -22.07
C PHE A 135 -20.89 22.39 -21.52
N ALA A 136 -21.81 21.52 -21.11
CA ALA A 136 -21.48 20.17 -20.65
C ALA A 136 -20.83 19.34 -21.77
N ARG A 137 -21.33 19.42 -23.02
CA ARG A 137 -20.75 18.73 -24.18
C ARG A 137 -19.31 19.18 -24.43
N ARG A 138 -19.06 20.49 -24.54
CA ARG A 138 -17.70 21.04 -24.77
C ARG A 138 -16.71 20.63 -23.68
N THR A 139 -17.17 20.53 -22.44
CA THR A 139 -16.33 20.10 -21.31
C THR A 139 -15.96 18.62 -21.41
N ARG A 140 -16.89 17.74 -21.83
CA ARG A 140 -16.60 16.33 -22.09
C ARG A 140 -15.63 16.14 -23.26
N GLU A 141 -15.79 16.91 -24.33
CA GLU A 141 -14.89 16.86 -25.49
C GLU A 141 -13.46 17.25 -25.13
N ARG A 142 -13.27 18.30 -24.30
CA ARG A 142 -11.95 18.68 -23.76
C ARG A 142 -11.35 17.63 -22.84
N GLY A 143 -12.18 16.87 -22.12
CA GLY A 143 -11.74 15.76 -21.28
C GLY A 143 -11.39 14.49 -22.04
N ARG A 144 -11.65 14.44 -23.36
CA ARG A 144 -11.31 13.28 -24.19
C ARG A 144 -9.80 13.20 -24.37
N ALA A 145 -9.21 12.07 -24.00
CA ALA A 145 -7.79 11.83 -24.17
C ALA A 145 -7.37 12.05 -25.64
N PRO A 146 -6.24 12.74 -25.90
CA PRO A 146 -5.74 12.92 -27.25
C PRO A 146 -5.46 11.55 -27.90
N PRO A 147 -5.59 11.44 -29.24
CA PRO A 147 -5.30 10.20 -29.93
C PRO A 147 -3.86 9.75 -29.66
N PRO A 148 -3.60 8.43 -29.56
CA PRO A 148 -2.25 7.93 -29.34
C PRO A 148 -1.30 8.42 -30.44
N VAL A 149 -0.15 8.96 -30.03
CA VAL A 149 0.92 9.30 -30.98
C VAL A 149 1.56 8.00 -31.44
N ASP A 150 1.58 7.77 -32.75
CA ASP A 150 2.22 6.61 -33.36
C ASP A 150 3.73 6.65 -33.08
N ARG A 151 4.23 5.65 -32.34
CA ARG A 151 5.64 5.54 -31.99
C ARG A 151 6.34 4.77 -33.10
N ARG A 152 6.96 5.51 -34.02
CA ARG A 152 7.91 4.95 -35.01
C ARG A 152 9.24 4.63 -34.37
#